data_AF-A0A2N9IXK8-F1
#
_entry.id   AF-A0A2N9IXK8-F1
#
_cell.length_a   1.000
_cell.length_b   1.000
_cell.length_c   1.000
_cell.angle_alpha   90.00
_cell.angle_beta   90.00
_cell.angle_gamma   90.00
#
_symmetry.space_group_name_H-M   'P 1'
#
loop_
_entity.id
_entity.type
_entity.pdbx_description
1 polymer ?
#
loop_
_entity_poly.entity_id
_entity_poly.type
_entity_poly.pdbx_seq_one_letter_code
_entity_poly.pdbx_strand_id
1 'polypeptide(L)'
;MVRNIANMVPQFDQLRYSGVGAAIEYAVTALQVQNILVIGHSKCGGIQRLMTHPEDRHPPFDFIDEWVKIGLPAKLKVKANFGDLPIEEQCKHCEKEAVNLSLINLQTYPYVKMGLANKRLRLLGGYYDFVNGTFELWEFEPRFSHLFST
;
A
#
# COMPACT_ATOMS: atom_id res chain seq x y z
N MET A 1 5.25 -12.61 8.67
CA MET A 1 5.53 -11.19 8.34
C MET A 1 6.06 -11.14 6.91
N VAL A 2 5.60 -10.18 6.10
CA VAL A 2 6.09 -9.96 4.72
C VAL A 2 6.82 -8.61 4.70
N ARG A 3 7.98 -8.55 4.06
CA ARG A 3 8.75 -7.31 3.87
C ARG A 3 9.17 -7.19 2.42
N ASN A 4 8.97 -6.02 1.84
CA ASN A 4 9.38 -5.67 0.48
C ASN A 4 9.70 -4.17 0.40
N ILE A 5 10.15 -3.69 -0.75
CA ILE A 5 10.50 -2.28 -0.96
C ILE A 5 9.23 -1.43 -0.82
N ALA A 6 9.28 -0.45 0.07
CA ALA A 6 8.18 0.47 0.37
C ALA A 6 6.87 -0.21 0.82
N ASN A 7 6.95 -1.43 1.39
CA ASN A 7 5.83 -2.13 2.02
C ASN A 7 4.53 -2.13 1.17
N MET A 8 4.69 -2.16 -0.15
CA MET A 8 3.58 -2.04 -1.10
C MET A 8 2.89 -3.39 -1.25
N VAL A 9 1.57 -3.33 -1.37
CA VAL A 9 0.75 -4.47 -1.80
C VAL A 9 0.28 -4.21 -3.22
N PRO A 10 0.72 -4.99 -4.23
CA PRO A 10 0.19 -4.89 -5.57
C PRO A 10 -1.24 -5.44 -5.66
N GLN A 11 -1.95 -5.09 -6.72
CA GLN A 11 -3.22 -5.72 -7.07
C GLN A 11 -3.02 -7.21 -7.36
N PHE A 12 -4.10 -7.99 -7.24
CA PHE A 12 -4.12 -9.41 -7.53
C PHE A 12 -3.65 -9.68 -8.97
N ASP A 13 -2.52 -10.36 -9.10
CA ASP A 13 -1.96 -10.82 -10.37
C ASP A 13 -1.16 -12.11 -10.10
N GLN A 14 -1.59 -13.21 -10.70
CA GLN A 14 -0.99 -14.53 -10.48
C GLN A 14 0.39 -14.68 -11.13
N LEU A 15 0.69 -13.88 -12.16
CA LEU A 15 1.93 -13.99 -12.93
C LEU A 15 2.99 -13.02 -12.39
N ARG A 16 2.61 -11.75 -12.20
CA ARG A 16 3.56 -10.68 -11.85
C ARG A 16 3.90 -10.63 -10.36
N TYR A 17 2.96 -10.98 -9.49
CA TYR A 17 3.06 -10.74 -8.04
C TYR A 17 2.80 -11.98 -7.20
N SER A 18 3.09 -13.16 -7.74
CA SER A 18 2.86 -14.46 -7.10
C SER A 18 3.44 -14.57 -5.68
N GLY A 19 4.60 -13.97 -5.41
CA GLY A 19 5.20 -13.96 -4.08
C GLY A 19 4.37 -13.24 -3.02
N VAL A 20 3.85 -12.04 -3.33
CA VAL A 20 2.97 -11.30 -2.40
C VAL A 20 1.60 -11.99 -2.33
N GLY A 21 1.06 -12.42 -3.47
CA GLY A 21 -0.23 -13.11 -3.52
C GLY A 21 -0.24 -14.40 -2.70
N ALA A 22 0.80 -15.23 -2.82
CA ALA A 22 0.92 -16.47 -2.04
C ALA A 22 0.97 -16.20 -0.52
N ALA A 23 1.68 -15.14 -0.11
CA ALA A 23 1.77 -14.79 1.31
C ALA A 23 0.41 -14.32 1.87
N ILE A 24 -0.35 -13.52 1.11
CA ILE A 24 -1.69 -13.07 1.51
C ILE A 24 -2.64 -14.26 1.52
N GLU A 25 -2.62 -15.10 0.48
CA GLU A 25 -3.45 -16.31 0.40
C GLU A 25 -3.22 -17.20 1.61
N TYR A 26 -1.97 -17.58 1.88
CA TYR A 26 -1.65 -18.46 2.99
C TYR A 26 -2.09 -17.87 4.34
N ALA A 27 -1.85 -16.57 4.58
CA ALA A 27 -2.26 -15.91 5.81
C ALA A 27 -3.80 -15.93 5.99
N VAL A 28 -4.55 -15.63 4.93
CA VAL A 28 -6.00 -15.48 5.02
C VAL A 28 -6.73 -16.82 4.97
N THR A 29 -6.32 -17.73 4.08
CA THR A 29 -7.06 -18.97 3.82
C THR A 29 -6.59 -20.12 4.72
N ALA A 30 -5.28 -20.28 4.89
CA ALA A 30 -4.71 -21.39 5.66
C ALA A 30 -4.57 -21.04 7.15
N LEU A 31 -4.04 -19.85 7.47
CA LEU A 31 -3.84 -19.42 8.86
C LEU A 31 -5.03 -18.68 9.48
N GLN A 32 -5.99 -18.27 8.66
CA GLN A 32 -7.21 -17.58 9.10
C GLN A 32 -6.93 -16.35 9.97
N VAL A 33 -5.93 -15.54 9.59
CA VAL A 33 -5.63 -14.30 10.32
C VAL A 33 -6.84 -13.36 10.32
N GLN A 34 -7.04 -12.68 11.44
CA GLN A 34 -8.16 -11.74 11.59
C GLN A 34 -7.80 -10.32 11.17
N ASN A 35 -6.51 -10.01 11.03
CA ASN A 35 -6.03 -8.67 10.73
C ASN A 35 -4.91 -8.71 9.70
N ILE A 36 -4.93 -7.79 8.74
CA ILE A 36 -3.78 -7.43 7.91
C ILE A 36 -3.46 -5.97 8.20
N LEU A 37 -2.22 -5.70 8.63
CA LEU A 37 -1.70 -4.36 8.88
C LEU A 37 -0.60 -4.04 7.87
N VAL A 38 -0.81 -2.99 7.07
CA VAL A 38 0.20 -2.44 6.16
C VAL A 38 0.86 -1.24 6.83
N ILE A 39 2.18 -1.31 7.08
CA ILE A 39 2.92 -0.29 7.83
C ILE A 39 3.85 0.45 6.89
N GLY A 40 3.52 1.71 6.59
CA GLY A 40 4.46 2.68 6.01
C GLY A 40 5.38 3.25 7.08
N HIS A 41 6.41 3.99 6.68
CA HIS A 41 7.35 4.56 7.62
C HIS A 41 8.00 5.84 7.08
N SER A 42 8.54 6.66 7.99
CA SER A 42 9.25 7.87 7.60
C SER A 42 10.55 7.59 6.84
N LYS A 43 10.97 8.53 6.00
CA LYS A 43 12.20 8.47 5.19
C LYS A 43 12.29 7.21 4.32
N CYS A 44 11.18 6.76 3.75
CA CYS A 44 11.14 5.56 2.94
C CYS A 44 11.81 5.76 1.58
N GLY A 45 12.99 5.16 1.37
CA GLY A 45 13.74 5.28 0.12
C GLY A 45 12.99 4.80 -1.13
N GLY A 46 12.11 3.79 -1.00
CA GLY A 46 11.27 3.36 -2.13
C GLY A 46 10.19 4.37 -2.50
N ILE A 47 9.61 5.06 -1.51
CA ILE A 47 8.67 6.17 -1.76
C ILE A 47 9.40 7.38 -2.30
N GLN A 48 10.59 7.69 -1.79
CA GLN A 48 11.43 8.73 -2.37
C GLN A 48 11.68 8.45 -3.85
N ARG A 49 12.13 7.23 -4.20
CA ARG A 49 12.33 6.85 -5.60
C ARG A 49 11.05 6.96 -6.43
N LEU A 50 9.91 6.49 -5.92
CA LEU A 50 8.61 6.68 -6.58
C LEU A 50 8.37 8.16 -6.89
N MET A 51 8.54 9.04 -5.90
CA MET A 51 8.24 10.46 -6.03
C MET A 51 9.18 11.20 -6.97
N THR A 52 10.45 10.82 -7.01
CA THR A 52 11.48 11.51 -7.79
C THR A 52 11.71 10.93 -9.19
N HIS A 53 11.38 9.66 -9.45
CA HIS A 53 11.54 9.03 -10.76
C HIS A 53 10.34 9.25 -11.69
N PRO A 54 10.53 9.56 -12.99
CA PRO A 54 11.80 9.64 -13.72
C PRO A 54 12.43 11.04 -13.75
N GLU A 55 11.91 11.99 -12.97
CA GLU A 55 12.30 13.40 -13.05
C GLU A 55 13.70 13.70 -12.47
N ASP A 56 14.23 12.84 -11.61
CA ASP A 56 15.51 13.00 -10.90
C ASP A 56 16.78 12.81 -11.74
N ARG A 57 16.64 12.48 -13.03
CA ARG A 57 17.75 12.22 -13.98
C ARG A 57 18.73 11.13 -13.54
N HIS A 58 18.40 10.36 -12.50
CA HIS A 58 19.23 9.22 -12.10
C HIS A 58 19.04 8.08 -13.11
N PRO A 59 20.08 7.25 -13.35
CA PRO A 59 19.93 6.05 -14.16
C PRO A 59 18.75 5.19 -13.67
N PRO A 60 18.03 4.52 -14.58
CA PRO A 60 16.96 3.62 -14.19
C PRO A 60 17.53 2.39 -13.47
N PHE A 61 16.75 1.84 -12.54
CA PHE A 61 17.03 0.54 -11.93
C PHE A 61 16.27 -0.55 -12.66
N ASP A 62 16.86 -1.74 -12.78
CA ASP A 62 16.27 -2.87 -13.51
C ASP A 62 14.92 -3.34 -12.93
N PHE A 63 14.80 -3.35 -11.59
CA PHE A 63 13.62 -3.87 -10.90
C PHE A 63 12.94 -2.85 -9.98
N ILE A 64 13.71 -1.93 -9.38
CA ILE A 64 13.17 -1.00 -8.39
C ILE A 64 12.14 -0.08 -9.05
N ASP A 65 12.45 0.44 -10.23
CA ASP A 65 11.57 1.37 -10.93
C ASP A 65 10.25 0.70 -11.35
N GLU A 66 10.30 -0.56 -11.79
CA GLU A 66 9.08 -1.32 -12.09
C GLU A 66 8.30 -1.67 -10.82
N TRP A 67 8.97 -2.03 -9.73
CA TRP A 67 8.32 -2.35 -8.47
C TRP A 67 7.58 -1.16 -7.88
N VAL A 68 8.23 0.00 -7.77
CA VAL A 68 7.62 1.18 -7.13
C VAL A 68 6.46 1.75 -7.95
N LYS A 69 6.29 1.36 -9.23
CA LYS A 69 5.13 1.75 -10.05
C LYS A 69 3.79 1.30 -9.47
N ILE A 70 3.78 0.30 -8.59
CA ILE A 70 2.59 -0.06 -7.81
C ILE A 70 2.01 1.18 -7.10
N GLY A 71 2.87 2.10 -6.65
CA GLY A 71 2.52 3.34 -5.97
C GLY A 71 2.13 4.52 -6.88
N LEU A 72 2.11 4.38 -8.21
CA LEU A 72 1.81 5.51 -9.11
C LEU A 72 0.49 6.24 -8.80
N PRO A 73 -0.63 5.56 -8.51
CA PRO A 73 -1.86 6.25 -8.11
C PRO A 73 -1.69 7.12 -6.86
N ALA A 74 -0.88 6.68 -5.89
CA ALA A 74 -0.57 7.47 -4.69
C ALA A 74 0.29 8.69 -5.02
N LYS A 75 1.33 8.52 -5.87
CA LYS A 75 2.15 9.64 -6.38
C LYS A 75 1.28 10.69 -7.07
N LEU A 76 0.39 10.27 -7.98
CA LEU A 76 -0.48 11.17 -8.73
C LEU A 76 -1.41 11.98 -7.81
N LYS A 77 -2.03 11.30 -6.84
CA LYS A 77 -2.90 11.97 -5.85
C LYS A 77 -2.14 12.96 -4.99
N VAL A 78 -0.93 12.61 -4.54
CA VAL A 78 -0.09 13.53 -3.77
C VAL A 78 0.38 14.71 -4.60
N LYS A 79 0.82 14.50 -5.84
CA LYS A 79 1.20 15.60 -6.74
C LYS A 79 0.02 16.55 -7.01
N ALA A 80 -1.19 16.03 -7.14
CA ALA A 80 -2.38 16.85 -7.35
C ALA A 80 -2.74 17.71 -6.12
N ASN A 81 -2.57 17.19 -4.91
CA ASN A 81 -3.01 17.86 -3.67
C ASN A 81 -1.89 18.67 -2.98
N PHE A 82 -0.63 18.30 -3.20
CA PHE A 82 0.54 18.77 -2.45
C PHE A 82 1.74 19.07 -3.36
N GLY A 83 1.52 19.24 -4.68
CA GLY A 83 2.59 19.41 -5.67
C GLY A 83 3.48 20.63 -5.46
N ASP A 84 2.97 21.66 -4.79
CA ASP A 84 3.71 22.89 -4.48
C ASP A 84 4.60 22.78 -3.22
N LEU A 85 4.45 21.70 -2.44
CA LEU A 85 5.27 21.49 -1.24
C LEU A 85 6.68 21.00 -1.62
N PRO A 86 7.68 21.19 -0.74
CA PRO A 86 9.00 20.57 -0.91
C PRO A 86 8.90 19.05 -1.09
N ILE A 87 9.81 18.46 -1.87
CA ILE A 87 9.77 17.03 -2.21
C ILE A 87 9.74 16.11 -0.97
N GLU A 88 10.37 16.53 0.12
CA GLU A 88 10.38 15.79 1.38
C GLU A 88 8.97 15.70 2.01
N GLU A 89 8.23 16.80 2.02
CA GLU A 89 6.84 16.82 2.51
C GLU A 89 5.92 16.04 1.57
N GLN A 90 6.14 16.13 0.25
CA GLN A 90 5.42 15.27 -0.70
C GLN A 90 5.70 13.79 -0.43
N CYS A 91 6.94 13.41 -0.13
CA CYS A 91 7.29 12.03 0.24
C CYS A 91 6.54 11.60 1.51
N LYS A 92 6.51 12.44 2.55
CA LYS A 92 5.78 12.16 3.79
C LYS A 92 4.28 11.91 3.56
N HIS A 93 3.65 12.71 2.71
CA HIS A 93 2.27 12.47 2.28
C HIS A 93 2.14 11.16 1.48
N CYS A 94 3.08 10.89 0.58
CA CYS A 94 3.06 9.69 -0.26
C CYS A 94 3.31 8.40 0.51
N GLU A 95 4.11 8.42 1.57
CA GLU A 95 4.34 7.25 2.43
C GLU A 95 3.02 6.75 3.04
N LYS A 96 2.15 7.66 3.51
CA LYS A 96 0.81 7.32 4.02
C LYS A 96 -0.17 6.97 2.90
N GLU A 97 -0.14 7.71 1.79
CA GLU A 97 -1.04 7.44 0.67
C GLU A 97 -0.74 6.09 -0.01
N ALA A 98 0.52 5.66 -0.05
CA ALA A 98 0.90 4.34 -0.56
C ALA A 98 0.38 3.20 0.33
N VAL A 99 0.28 3.41 1.64
CA VAL A 99 -0.41 2.49 2.56
C VAL A 99 -1.90 2.41 2.20
N ASN A 100 -2.57 3.56 2.01
CA ASN A 100 -3.97 3.59 1.61
C ASN A 100 -4.23 2.89 0.28
N LEU A 101 -3.37 3.10 -0.70
CA LEU A 101 -3.43 2.40 -1.98
C LEU A 101 -3.23 0.89 -1.81
N SER A 102 -2.31 0.46 -0.95
CA SER A 102 -2.09 -0.96 -0.66
C SER A 102 -3.30 -1.61 0.01
N LEU A 103 -4.02 -0.89 0.88
CA LEU A 103 -5.28 -1.33 1.48
C LEU A 103 -6.41 -1.44 0.44
N ILE A 104 -6.43 -0.55 -0.55
CA ILE A 104 -7.34 -0.66 -1.71
C ILE A 104 -6.97 -1.89 -2.55
N ASN A 105 -5.69 -2.08 -2.87
CA ASN A 105 -5.21 -3.22 -3.65
C ASN A 105 -5.51 -4.55 -2.98
N LEU A 106 -5.43 -4.63 -1.64
CA LEU A 106 -5.81 -5.82 -0.87
C LEU A 106 -7.25 -6.28 -1.16
N GLN A 107 -8.18 -5.38 -1.49
CA GLN A 107 -9.56 -5.75 -1.84
C GLN A 107 -9.70 -6.40 -3.22
N THR A 108 -8.66 -6.35 -4.06
CA THR A 108 -8.65 -7.06 -5.35
C THR A 108 -8.43 -8.56 -5.18
N TYR A 109 -8.00 -9.02 -4.00
CA TYR A 109 -7.82 -10.43 -3.66
C TYR A 109 -9.17 -11.04 -3.23
N PRO A 110 -9.71 -12.06 -3.92
CA PRO A 110 -11.06 -12.56 -3.66
C PRO A 110 -11.31 -13.00 -2.21
N TYR A 111 -10.35 -13.71 -1.60
CA TYR A 111 -10.44 -14.19 -0.22
C TYR A 111 -10.32 -13.06 0.82
N VAL A 112 -9.59 -11.98 0.52
CA VAL A 112 -9.56 -10.78 1.38
C VAL A 112 -10.93 -10.09 1.33
N LYS A 113 -11.46 -9.86 0.12
CA LYS A 113 -12.78 -9.27 -0.08
C LYS A 113 -13.88 -10.06 0.64
N MET A 114 -13.85 -11.39 0.53
CA MET A 114 -14.78 -12.28 1.22
C MET A 114 -14.58 -12.25 2.75
N GLY A 115 -13.35 -12.18 3.24
CA GLY A 115 -13.04 -12.04 4.67
C GLY A 115 -13.62 -10.76 5.27
N LEU A 116 -13.49 -9.63 4.54
CA LEU A 116 -14.04 -8.33 4.93
C LEU A 116 -15.57 -8.35 4.96
N ALA A 117 -16.21 -8.85 3.89
CA ALA A 117 -17.68 -8.92 3.79
C ALA A 117 -18.30 -9.76 4.93
N ASN A 118 -17.60 -10.81 5.35
CA ASN A 118 -18.04 -11.69 6.44
C ASN A 118 -17.58 -11.23 7.83
N LYS A 119 -16.97 -10.03 7.95
CA LYS A 119 -16.43 -9.50 9.22
C LYS A 119 -15.44 -10.43 9.92
N ARG A 120 -14.74 -11.27 9.14
CA ARG A 120 -13.70 -12.21 9.63
C ARG A 120 -12.29 -11.69 9.47
N LEU A 121 -12.12 -10.63 8.68
CA LEU A 121 -10.84 -9.98 8.40
C LEU A 121 -11.01 -8.47 8.50
N ARG A 122 -10.04 -7.80 9.14
CA ARG A 122 -9.91 -6.34 9.17
C ARG A 122 -8.64 -5.91 8.44
N LEU A 123 -8.71 -4.76 7.79
CA LEU A 123 -7.57 -4.12 7.14
C LEU A 123 -7.19 -2.86 7.91
N LEU A 124 -5.91 -2.74 8.25
CA LEU A 124 -5.37 -1.65 9.05
C LEU A 124 -4.20 -1.01 8.30
N GLY A 125 -4.12 0.32 8.33
CA GLY A 125 -2.96 1.08 7.92
C GLY A 125 -2.18 1.55 9.13
N GLY A 126 -0.86 1.56 9.03
CA GLY A 126 0.03 2.09 10.03
C GLY A 126 1.10 2.98 9.41
N TYR A 127 1.57 3.95 10.19
CA TYR A 127 2.72 4.78 9.82
C TYR A 127 3.66 4.92 11.01
N TYR A 128 4.86 4.37 10.86
CA TYR A 128 5.91 4.47 11.87
C TYR A 128 6.87 5.62 11.54
N ASP A 129 6.83 6.69 12.32
CA ASP A 129 7.78 7.78 12.19
C ASP A 129 8.96 7.55 13.16
N PHE A 130 10.04 6.97 12.68
CA PHE A 130 11.24 6.76 13.49
C PHE A 130 12.08 8.02 13.70
N VAL A 131 11.81 9.12 12.98
CA VAL A 131 12.49 10.39 13.22
C VAL A 131 11.98 11.01 14.52
N ASN A 132 10.66 10.92 14.76
CA ASN A 132 10.00 11.48 15.93
C ASN A 132 9.61 10.43 16.99
N GLY A 133 9.77 9.13 16.69
CA GLY A 133 9.42 8.03 17.60
C GLY A 133 7.91 7.84 17.78
N THR A 134 7.10 8.12 16.76
CA THR A 134 5.62 8.02 16.83
C THR A 134 5.07 6.93 15.93
N PHE A 135 3.86 6.46 16.25
CA PHE A 135 3.14 5.49 15.44
C PHE A 135 1.68 5.91 15.28
N GLU A 136 1.24 6.04 14.03
CA GLU A 136 -0.16 6.25 13.67
C GLU A 136 -0.78 4.92 13.24
N LEU A 137 -2.04 4.69 13.62
CA LEU A 137 -2.81 3.51 13.25
C LEU A 137 -4.20 3.96 12.80
N TRP A 138 -4.67 3.45 11.67
CA TRP A 138 -6.03 3.67 11.20
C TRP A 138 -6.65 2.39 10.64
N GLU A 139 -7.97 2.30 10.70
CA GLU A 139 -8.71 1.20 10.11
C GLU A 139 -9.23 1.58 8.72
N PHE A 140 -9.12 0.63 7.79
CA PHE A 140 -9.71 0.76 6.48
C PHE A 140 -11.17 0.32 6.53
N GLU A 141 -12.09 1.25 6.30
CA GLU A 141 -13.51 0.93 6.16
C GLU A 141 -13.85 0.64 4.69
N PRO A 142 -14.23 -0.60 4.35
CA PRO A 142 -14.61 -0.93 2.99
C PRO A 142 -15.94 -0.25 2.65
N ARG A 143 -15.95 0.56 1.60
CA ARG A 143 -17.20 1.10 1.04
C ARG A 143 -17.87 0.03 0.19
N PHE A 144 -18.75 -0.76 0.81
CA PHE A 144 -19.66 -1.62 0.06
C PHE A 144 -20.81 -0.77 -0.47
N SER A 145 -20.84 -0.52 -1.77
CA SER A 145 -22.06 -0.01 -2.42
C SER A 145 -23.12 -1.10 -2.31
N HIS A 146 -24.14 -0.88 -1.47
CA HIS A 146 -25.36 -1.68 -1.45
C HIS A 146 -26.10 -1.47 -2.78
N LEU A 147 -25.66 -2.15 -3.83
CA LEU A 147 -26.52 -2.45 -4.97
C LEU A 147 -27.33 -3.68 -4.54
N PHE A 148 -28.65 -3.62 -4.72
CA PHE A 148 -29.68 -4.59 -4.31
C PHE A 148 -30.27 -4.40 -2.91
N SER A 149 -31.19 -3.44 -2.83
CA SER A 149 -32.38 -3.54 -1.99
C SER A 149 -33.62 -3.30 -2.87
N THR A 150 -34.15 -4.39 -3.42
CA THR A 150 -35.57 -4.77 -3.70
C THR A 150 -35.58 -5.82 -4.79
#